data_AF-A0A2V8HZN6-F1
#
_entry.id   AF-A0A2V8HZN6-F1
#
_cell.length_a   1.000
_cell.length_b   1.000
_cell.length_c   1.000
_cell.angle_alpha   90.00
_cell.angle_beta   90.00
_cell.angle_gamma   90.00
#
_symmetry.space_group_name_H-M   'P 1'
#
loop_
_entity.id
_entity.type
_entity.pdbx_description
1 polymer ?
#
loop_
_entity_poly.entity_id
_entity_poly.type
_entity_poly.pdbx_seq_one_letter_code
_entity_poly.pdbx_strand_id
1 'polypeptide(L)'
;MSRHVFAAVVILAAALAAPAVSQAQSFKVEKFDIKGDGGTDYVTVEPATGRVFVSRGDHMMVVEGATGKVLGDIPNTPGVHGAGIVTKAGHGFTTNGGDMTVTMFDLKTLAVIKRIMVGPGLDGIMYDEPDDKVILTNHSRPIGTLTALDPKTGDIVATVELEDTAPEGAAADGKGHIFVNNEGKNTIQVIDVKTWKATASWPLVEEAGLHPERGRGQRDGCASGLGRQVLGGGDGDDVPGSEDDHG
;
A
#
# COMPACT_ATOMS: atom_id res chain seq x y z
N MET A 1 -13.77 2.85 82.24
CA MET A 1 -13.62 4.27 81.83
C MET A 1 -12.16 4.67 81.99
N SER A 2 -11.37 4.68 80.91
CA SER A 2 -10.34 5.69 80.64
C SER A 2 -9.69 5.37 79.29
N ARG A 3 -9.49 6.43 78.51
CA ARG A 3 -9.01 6.46 77.13
C ARG A 3 -7.51 6.23 77.08
N HIS A 4 -7.00 5.55 76.04
CA HIS A 4 -5.77 5.99 75.38
C HIS A 4 -5.86 5.79 73.87
N VAL A 5 -5.58 6.91 73.20
CA VAL A 5 -5.47 7.09 71.74
C VAL A 5 -4.10 6.57 71.32
N PHE A 6 -4.04 5.78 70.25
CA PHE A 6 -2.83 5.66 69.43
C PHE A 6 -3.20 5.83 67.96
N ALA A 7 -2.74 6.94 67.39
CA ALA A 7 -2.81 7.25 65.98
C ALA A 7 -1.82 6.37 65.23
N ALA A 8 -2.30 5.61 64.24
CA ALA A 8 -1.45 4.95 63.26
C ALA A 8 -1.27 5.90 62.07
N VAL A 9 -0.07 6.46 61.94
CA VAL A 9 0.36 7.23 60.77
C VAL A 9 0.61 6.24 59.63
N VAL A 10 -0.25 6.27 58.60
CA VAL A 10 -0.02 5.55 57.34
C VAL A 10 0.95 6.40 56.51
N ILE A 11 2.21 5.99 56.43
CA ILE A 11 3.16 6.58 55.47
C ILE A 11 2.86 5.96 54.11
N LEU A 12 2.17 6.71 53.26
CA LEU A 12 1.97 6.37 51.85
C LEU A 12 3.27 6.69 51.09
N ALA A 13 4.09 5.66 50.83
CA ALA A 13 5.23 5.79 49.93
C ALA A 13 4.71 5.92 48.49
N ALA A 14 4.65 7.14 47.97
CA ALA A 14 4.42 7.39 46.56
C ALA A 14 5.66 6.94 45.77
N ALA A 15 5.62 5.74 45.19
CA ALA A 15 6.60 5.32 44.21
C ALA A 15 6.44 6.18 42.96
N LEU A 16 7.28 7.20 42.81
CA LEU A 16 7.48 7.92 41.56
C LEU A 16 8.06 6.94 40.53
N ALA A 17 7.19 6.30 39.74
CA ALA A 17 7.61 5.64 38.53
C ALA A 17 8.11 6.73 37.57
N ALA A 18 9.43 6.89 37.47
CA ALA A 18 10.02 7.73 36.43
C ALA A 18 9.57 7.17 35.07
N PRO A 19 9.14 8.02 34.11
CA PRO A 19 8.79 7.54 32.78
C PRO A 19 10.02 6.85 32.18
N ALA A 20 9.88 5.57 31.85
CA ALA A 20 10.89 4.86 31.08
C ALA A 20 11.00 5.58 29.73
N VAL A 21 12.10 6.30 29.51
CA VAL A 21 12.43 6.87 28.21
C VAL A 21 12.61 5.69 27.27
N SER A 22 11.62 5.45 26.41
CA SER A 22 11.76 4.46 25.35
C SER A 22 12.94 4.88 24.47
N GLN A 23 13.99 4.06 24.45
CA GLN A 23 15.08 4.23 23.49
C GLN A 23 14.51 4.16 22.08
N ALA A 24 15.00 5.03 21.18
CA ALA A 24 14.65 4.93 19.77
C ALA A 24 15.04 3.55 19.24
N GLN A 25 14.14 2.88 18.51
CA GLN A 25 14.49 1.65 17.81
C GLN A 25 15.60 1.97 16.80
N SER A 26 16.76 1.32 16.95
CA SER A 26 17.78 1.34 15.91
C SER A 26 17.40 0.35 14.81
N PHE A 27 17.39 0.80 13.56
CA PHE A 27 17.16 -0.05 12.40
C PHE A 27 18.46 -0.22 11.63
N LYS A 28 18.75 -1.44 11.20
CA LYS A 28 19.80 -1.71 10.23
C LYS A 28 19.21 -1.60 8.84
N VAL A 29 19.82 -0.79 7.98
CA VAL A 29 19.42 -0.66 6.57
C VAL A 29 20.41 -1.46 5.74
N GLU A 30 19.89 -2.35 4.90
CA GLU A 30 20.65 -3.08 3.89
C GLU A 30 20.14 -2.70 2.50
N LYS A 31 21.03 -2.75 1.50
CA LYS A 31 20.71 -2.46 0.11
C LYS A 31 21.05 -3.70 -0.71
N PHE A 32 20.11 -4.10 -1.55
CA PHE A 32 20.28 -5.23 -2.45
C PHE A 32 20.07 -4.76 -3.89
N ASP A 33 20.94 -5.24 -4.77
CA ASP A 33 20.73 -5.14 -6.21
C ASP A 33 20.07 -6.45 -6.67
N ILE A 34 18.74 -6.43 -6.73
CA ILE A 34 17.91 -7.62 -7.01
C ILE A 34 17.97 -8.06 -8.48
N LYS A 35 18.59 -7.26 -9.37
CA LYS A 35 18.69 -7.50 -10.83
C LYS A 35 17.31 -7.73 -11.48
N GLY A 36 17.30 -8.20 -12.74
CA GLY A 36 16.10 -8.46 -13.53
C GLY A 36 15.74 -7.32 -14.49
N ASP A 37 14.83 -7.62 -15.42
CA ASP A 37 14.36 -6.70 -16.45
C ASP A 37 13.04 -6.01 -16.06
N GLY A 38 12.69 -4.93 -16.76
CA GLY A 38 11.45 -4.18 -16.53
C GLY A 38 11.52 -3.16 -15.39
N GLY A 39 10.78 -2.07 -15.52
CA GLY A 39 10.65 -1.02 -14.52
C GLY A 39 9.82 -1.44 -13.31
N THR A 40 9.98 -0.73 -12.20
CA THR A 40 9.29 -0.99 -10.94
C THR A 40 8.24 0.07 -10.65
N ASP A 41 7.14 -0.34 -10.03
CA ASP A 41 6.14 0.55 -9.48
C ASP A 41 5.93 0.25 -7.97
N TYR A 42 4.95 -0.58 -7.59
CA TYR A 42 4.73 -0.89 -6.18
C TYR A 42 5.61 -2.03 -5.67
N VAL A 43 5.88 -1.98 -4.37
CA VAL A 43 6.47 -3.08 -3.60
C VAL A 43 5.55 -3.47 -2.45
N THR A 44 5.33 -4.77 -2.27
CA THR A 44 4.48 -5.31 -1.20
C THR A 44 5.21 -6.37 -0.40
N VAL A 45 5.20 -6.24 0.92
CA VAL A 45 5.79 -7.25 1.81
C VAL A 45 4.69 -8.21 2.27
N GLU A 46 4.94 -9.51 2.16
CA GLU A 46 4.13 -10.53 2.84
C GLU A 46 4.62 -10.66 4.29
N PRO A 47 3.84 -10.20 5.30
CA PRO A 47 4.32 -10.13 6.67
C PRO A 47 4.64 -11.51 7.27
N ALA A 48 3.95 -12.55 6.81
CA ALA A 48 4.08 -13.91 7.34
C ALA A 48 5.43 -14.58 6.99
N THR A 49 6.06 -14.18 5.90
CA THR A 49 7.28 -14.84 5.39
C THR A 49 8.45 -13.88 5.20
N GLY A 50 8.20 -12.56 5.15
CA GLY A 50 9.19 -11.56 4.76
C GLY A 50 9.53 -11.58 3.27
N ARG A 51 8.75 -12.29 2.44
CA ARG A 51 8.85 -12.17 0.97
C ARG A 51 8.38 -10.79 0.54
N VAL A 52 9.04 -10.24 -0.47
CA VAL A 52 8.75 -8.95 -1.08
C VAL A 52 8.36 -9.19 -2.52
N PHE A 53 7.19 -8.69 -2.90
CA PHE A 53 6.65 -8.72 -4.24
C PHE A 53 6.96 -7.37 -4.89
N VAL A 54 7.66 -7.39 -6.01
CA VAL A 54 8.16 -6.22 -6.73
C VAL A 54 7.60 -6.28 -8.15
N SER A 55 6.80 -5.28 -8.54
CA SER A 55 6.30 -5.21 -9.91
C SER A 55 7.44 -4.97 -10.89
N ARG A 56 7.42 -5.64 -12.04
CA ARG A 56 8.44 -5.61 -13.07
C ARG A 56 7.82 -5.56 -14.46
N GLY A 57 7.14 -4.48 -14.83
CA GLY A 57 6.61 -4.22 -16.18
C GLY A 57 5.64 -5.26 -16.79
N ASP A 58 6.05 -6.51 -16.95
CA ASP A 58 5.35 -7.67 -17.50
C ASP A 58 5.26 -8.90 -16.57
N HIS A 59 5.91 -8.86 -15.41
CA HIS A 59 5.86 -9.92 -14.38
C HIS A 59 5.93 -9.34 -12.97
N MET A 60 5.53 -10.11 -11.96
CA MET A 60 5.71 -9.77 -10.54
C MET A 60 6.82 -10.63 -9.95
N MET A 61 7.94 -10.00 -9.59
CA MET A 61 9.10 -10.67 -9.01
C MET A 61 8.91 -10.87 -7.51
N VAL A 62 9.34 -12.02 -6.99
CA VAL A 62 9.30 -12.35 -5.57
C VAL A 62 10.72 -12.49 -5.03
N VAL A 63 11.02 -11.74 -3.98
CA VAL A 63 12.35 -11.63 -3.37
C VAL A 63 12.26 -12.00 -1.89
N GLU A 64 13.27 -12.67 -1.37
CA GLU A 64 13.45 -12.83 0.08
C GLU A 64 13.93 -11.52 0.69
N GLY A 65 13.09 -10.84 1.48
CA GLY A 65 13.39 -9.50 1.99
C GLY A 65 14.64 -9.42 2.89
N ALA A 66 14.99 -10.51 3.56
CA ALA A 66 16.16 -10.55 4.44
C ALA A 66 17.49 -10.62 3.71
N THR A 67 17.51 -11.12 2.46
CA THR A 67 18.77 -11.41 1.74
C THR A 67 18.83 -10.76 0.36
N GLY A 68 17.71 -10.24 -0.15
CA GLY A 68 17.59 -9.76 -1.52
C GLY A 68 17.61 -10.88 -2.57
N LYS A 69 17.57 -12.16 -2.16
CA LYS A 69 17.59 -13.29 -3.09
C LYS A 69 16.25 -13.39 -3.82
N VAL A 70 16.30 -13.38 -5.16
CA VAL A 70 15.14 -13.68 -6.00
C VAL A 70 14.70 -15.14 -5.77
N LEU A 71 13.40 -15.30 -5.52
CA LEU A 71 12.74 -16.58 -5.23
C LEU A 71 11.97 -17.13 -6.44
N GLY A 72 11.55 -16.25 -7.34
CA GLY A 72 10.83 -16.58 -8.56
C GLY A 72 9.90 -15.44 -8.97
N ASP A 73 9.01 -15.73 -9.91
CA ASP A 73 8.16 -14.73 -10.57
C ASP A 73 6.73 -15.25 -10.74
N ILE A 74 5.78 -14.32 -10.77
CA ILE A 74 4.44 -14.54 -11.30
C ILE A 74 4.45 -13.98 -12.73
N PRO A 75 4.45 -14.83 -13.77
CA PRO A 75 4.62 -14.39 -15.15
C PRO A 75 3.32 -13.86 -15.76
N ASN A 76 3.44 -13.23 -16.93
CA ASN A 76 2.33 -12.76 -17.76
C ASN A 76 1.43 -11.76 -17.03
N THR A 77 1.99 -10.78 -16.34
CA THR A 77 1.27 -9.68 -15.70
C THR A 77 1.62 -8.37 -16.43
N PRO A 78 1.15 -8.17 -17.68
CA PRO A 78 1.50 -7.00 -18.48
C PRO A 78 0.99 -5.70 -17.84
N GLY A 79 1.87 -4.70 -17.73
CA GLY A 79 1.60 -3.45 -17.03
C GLY A 79 1.27 -3.67 -15.56
N VAL A 80 2.02 -4.52 -14.87
CA VAL A 80 1.75 -4.79 -13.46
C VAL A 80 2.15 -3.61 -12.58
N HIS A 81 1.23 -3.18 -11.73
CA HIS A 81 1.46 -2.09 -10.78
C HIS A 81 1.81 -2.61 -9.39
N GLY A 82 0.93 -3.41 -8.78
CA GLY A 82 1.12 -3.91 -7.41
C GLY A 82 0.57 -5.31 -7.14
N ALA A 83 0.69 -5.72 -5.88
CA ALA A 83 0.18 -7.01 -5.40
C ALA A 83 -0.64 -6.88 -4.10
N GLY A 84 -1.77 -7.58 -4.02
CA GLY A 84 -2.54 -7.77 -2.79
C GLY A 84 -2.28 -9.17 -2.21
N ILE A 85 -1.83 -9.24 -0.95
CA ILE A 85 -1.47 -10.51 -0.31
C ILE A 85 -2.53 -10.93 0.71
N VAL A 86 -3.16 -12.08 0.49
CA VAL A 86 -4.24 -12.59 1.32
C VAL A 86 -3.84 -13.92 1.96
N THR A 87 -3.01 -13.84 3.00
CA THR A 87 -2.44 -15.02 3.68
C THR A 87 -3.52 -15.99 4.17
N LYS A 88 -4.67 -15.49 4.66
CA LYS A 88 -5.76 -16.34 5.16
C LYS A 88 -6.46 -17.18 4.07
N ALA A 89 -6.40 -16.72 2.82
CA ALA A 89 -6.91 -17.47 1.67
C ALA A 89 -5.79 -18.29 0.99
N GLY A 90 -4.52 -18.05 1.32
CA GLY A 90 -3.38 -18.62 0.61
C GLY A 90 -3.20 -18.04 -0.79
N HIS A 91 -3.80 -16.90 -1.09
CA HIS A 91 -3.83 -16.30 -2.41
C HIS A 91 -3.16 -14.93 -2.44
N GLY A 92 -2.49 -14.64 -3.55
CA GLY A 92 -2.06 -13.30 -3.92
C GLY A 92 -2.78 -12.84 -5.18
N PHE A 93 -2.80 -11.53 -5.40
CA PHE A 93 -3.45 -10.88 -6.54
C PHE A 93 -2.52 -9.83 -7.13
N THR A 94 -2.44 -9.67 -8.45
CA THR A 94 -1.72 -8.57 -9.11
C THR A 94 -2.66 -7.76 -9.99
N THR A 95 -2.49 -6.44 -10.02
CA THR A 95 -3.15 -5.56 -11.01
C THR A 95 -2.35 -5.58 -12.30
N ASN A 96 -2.97 -5.89 -13.43
CA ASN A 96 -2.31 -5.91 -14.74
C ASN A 96 -3.00 -4.90 -15.66
N GLY A 97 -2.48 -3.67 -15.70
CA GLY A 97 -3.05 -2.58 -16.48
C GLY A 97 -2.96 -2.81 -18.00
N GLY A 98 -1.95 -3.55 -18.45
CA GLY A 98 -1.68 -3.80 -19.88
C GLY A 98 -2.70 -4.70 -20.57
N ASP A 99 -3.40 -5.56 -19.82
CA ASP A 99 -4.45 -6.43 -20.37
C ASP A 99 -5.77 -6.42 -19.59
N MET A 100 -5.93 -5.45 -18.68
CA MET A 100 -7.18 -5.20 -17.95
C MET A 100 -7.58 -6.35 -17.00
N THR A 101 -6.61 -7.17 -16.59
CA THR A 101 -6.86 -8.32 -15.71
C THR A 101 -6.23 -8.18 -14.33
N VAL A 102 -6.82 -8.90 -13.37
CA VAL A 102 -6.14 -9.25 -12.12
C VAL A 102 -5.67 -10.71 -12.19
N THR A 103 -4.41 -10.97 -11.88
CA THR A 103 -3.92 -12.36 -11.74
C THR A 103 -4.05 -12.79 -10.30
N MET A 104 -4.82 -13.85 -10.06
CA MET A 104 -4.87 -14.54 -8.77
C MET A 104 -3.86 -15.70 -8.79
N PHE A 105 -3.02 -15.82 -7.77
CA PHE A 105 -1.96 -16.83 -7.68
C PHE A 105 -1.88 -17.47 -6.29
N ASP A 106 -1.34 -18.68 -6.21
CA ASP A 106 -1.13 -19.40 -4.96
C ASP A 106 0.13 -18.87 -4.25
N LEU A 107 0.02 -18.44 -2.99
CA LEU A 107 1.14 -17.84 -2.28
C LEU A 107 2.26 -18.84 -2.02
N LYS A 108 1.98 -20.14 -1.92
CA LYS A 108 3.01 -21.13 -1.58
C LYS A 108 3.86 -21.50 -2.80
N THR A 109 3.23 -21.64 -3.95
CA THR A 109 3.83 -22.16 -5.18
C THR A 109 4.11 -21.07 -6.22
N LEU A 110 3.54 -19.88 -6.04
CA LEU A 110 3.52 -18.77 -7.01
C LEU A 110 2.80 -19.11 -8.33
N ALA A 111 2.13 -20.26 -8.38
CA ALA A 111 1.40 -20.68 -9.57
C ALA A 111 0.16 -19.81 -9.77
N VAL A 112 -0.06 -19.36 -11.01
CA VAL A 112 -1.29 -18.66 -11.40
C VAL A 112 -2.48 -19.60 -11.23
N ILE A 113 -3.47 -19.15 -10.47
CA ILE A 113 -4.75 -19.84 -10.25
C ILE A 113 -5.74 -19.43 -11.34
N LYS A 114 -5.90 -18.13 -11.56
CA LYS A 114 -6.78 -17.59 -12.60
C LYS A 114 -6.46 -16.15 -12.98
N ARG A 115 -6.93 -15.72 -14.15
CA ARG A 115 -6.99 -14.32 -14.58
C ARG A 115 -8.42 -13.83 -14.52
N ILE A 116 -8.63 -12.67 -13.94
CA ILE A 116 -9.94 -12.07 -13.71
C ILE A 116 -10.02 -10.82 -14.57
N MET A 117 -10.89 -10.81 -15.57
CA MET A 117 -11.15 -9.60 -16.35
C MET A 117 -11.90 -8.58 -15.48
N VAL A 118 -11.32 -7.39 -15.29
CA VAL A 118 -11.93 -6.32 -14.50
C VAL A 118 -12.31 -5.16 -15.41
N GLY A 119 -11.35 -4.65 -16.17
CA GLY A 119 -11.54 -3.45 -16.99
C GLY A 119 -10.28 -2.57 -17.03
N PRO A 120 -10.37 -1.42 -17.72
CA PRO A 120 -9.23 -0.54 -17.92
C PRO A 120 -8.79 0.15 -16.63
N GLY A 121 -7.54 0.59 -16.62
CA GLY A 121 -7.01 1.48 -15.59
C GLY A 121 -6.63 0.81 -14.28
N LEU A 122 -6.53 -0.53 -14.22
CA LEU A 122 -6.06 -1.22 -13.02
C LEU A 122 -4.70 -0.66 -12.58
N ASP A 123 -4.68 -0.13 -11.37
CA ASP A 123 -3.51 0.53 -10.79
C ASP A 123 -3.29 0.01 -9.37
N GLY A 124 -3.76 0.74 -8.36
CA GLY A 124 -3.63 0.37 -6.96
C GLY A 124 -4.40 -0.91 -6.57
N ILE A 125 -3.81 -1.65 -5.64
CA ILE A 125 -4.37 -2.86 -5.05
C ILE A 125 -4.02 -2.96 -3.58
N MET A 126 -4.98 -3.32 -2.75
CA MET A 126 -4.76 -3.63 -1.34
C MET A 126 -5.63 -4.79 -0.86
N TYR A 127 -5.26 -5.35 0.30
CA TYR A 127 -6.10 -6.29 1.01
C TYR A 127 -6.71 -5.64 2.26
N ASP A 128 -8.04 -5.55 2.29
CA ASP A 128 -8.81 -5.17 3.47
C ASP A 128 -9.09 -6.41 4.32
N GLU A 129 -8.22 -6.67 5.29
CA GLU A 129 -8.27 -7.86 6.15
C GLU A 129 -9.57 -7.93 7.00
N PRO A 130 -10.01 -6.83 7.66
CA PRO A 130 -11.25 -6.81 8.45
C PRO A 130 -12.52 -7.20 7.69
N ASP A 131 -12.75 -6.63 6.49
CA ASP A 131 -13.96 -6.94 5.69
C ASP A 131 -13.74 -8.06 4.65
N ASP A 132 -12.54 -8.63 4.62
CA ASP A 132 -12.12 -9.72 3.74
C ASP A 132 -12.34 -9.44 2.26
N LYS A 133 -11.73 -8.36 1.75
CA LYS A 133 -11.82 -7.95 0.34
C LYS A 133 -10.47 -7.58 -0.22
N VAL A 134 -10.23 -7.93 -1.49
CA VAL A 134 -9.18 -7.28 -2.28
C VAL A 134 -9.81 -6.05 -2.93
N ILE A 135 -9.23 -4.89 -2.69
CA ILE A 135 -9.71 -3.61 -3.21
C ILE A 135 -8.76 -3.15 -4.30
N LEU A 136 -9.33 -2.74 -5.44
CA LEU A 136 -8.65 -2.21 -6.61
C LEU A 136 -9.06 -0.76 -6.82
N THR A 137 -8.12 0.11 -7.14
CA THR A 137 -8.37 1.46 -7.65
C THR A 137 -8.04 1.50 -9.14
N ASN A 138 -9.01 1.94 -9.95
CA ASN A 138 -8.92 1.87 -11.39
C ASN A 138 -8.85 3.29 -11.99
N HIS A 139 -7.64 3.76 -12.28
CA HIS A 139 -7.31 5.02 -12.97
C HIS A 139 -7.75 4.95 -14.44
N SER A 140 -9.00 5.30 -14.71
CA SER A 140 -9.57 5.19 -16.06
C SER A 140 -10.49 6.35 -16.43
N ARG A 141 -10.62 6.57 -17.73
CA ARG A 141 -11.49 7.61 -18.33
C ARG A 141 -12.57 6.93 -19.18
N PRO A 142 -13.83 7.42 -19.17
CA PRO A 142 -14.29 8.65 -18.53
C PRO A 142 -14.64 8.53 -17.03
N ILE A 143 -14.55 7.35 -16.43
CA ILE A 143 -14.99 7.08 -15.06
C ILE A 143 -13.91 6.26 -14.36
N GLY A 144 -13.39 6.75 -13.22
CA GLY A 144 -12.55 5.96 -12.33
C GLY A 144 -13.42 5.11 -11.41
N THR A 145 -12.94 3.94 -11.01
CA THR A 145 -13.72 3.02 -10.18
C THR A 145 -12.91 2.42 -9.05
N LEU A 146 -13.60 2.05 -7.97
CA LEU A 146 -13.13 1.08 -7.00
C LEU A 146 -13.78 -0.27 -7.32
N THR A 147 -13.01 -1.34 -7.37
CA THR A 147 -13.54 -2.71 -7.53
C THR A 147 -13.13 -3.57 -6.35
N ALA A 148 -14.07 -4.33 -5.79
CA ALA A 148 -13.82 -5.26 -4.71
C ALA A 148 -13.92 -6.71 -5.22
N LEU A 149 -12.95 -7.53 -4.86
CA LEU A 149 -12.94 -8.97 -5.16
C LEU A 149 -13.09 -9.81 -3.89
N ASP A 150 -13.77 -10.95 -4.01
CA ASP A 150 -13.73 -12.01 -3.00
C ASP A 150 -12.34 -12.68 -3.03
N PRO A 151 -11.59 -12.73 -1.91
CA PRO A 151 -10.23 -13.27 -1.94
C PRO A 151 -10.11 -14.79 -2.10
N LYS A 152 -11.19 -15.54 -1.84
CA LYS A 152 -11.19 -17.00 -1.96
C LYS A 152 -11.55 -17.43 -3.36
N THR A 153 -12.60 -16.82 -3.92
CA THR A 153 -13.09 -17.20 -5.24
C THR A 153 -12.49 -16.35 -6.33
N GLY A 154 -12.07 -15.11 -6.04
CA GLY A 154 -11.63 -14.07 -6.98
C GLY A 154 -12.77 -13.47 -7.81
N ASP A 155 -14.01 -13.55 -7.32
CA ASP A 155 -15.17 -12.97 -7.99
C ASP A 155 -15.27 -11.47 -7.69
N ILE A 156 -15.72 -10.68 -8.67
CA ILE A 156 -16.04 -9.27 -8.43
C ILE A 156 -17.32 -9.20 -7.61
N VAL A 157 -17.25 -8.64 -6.40
CA VAL A 157 -18.40 -8.50 -5.50
C VAL A 157 -18.99 -7.09 -5.51
N ALA A 158 -18.22 -6.09 -5.95
CA ALA A 158 -18.70 -4.73 -6.14
C ALA A 158 -17.81 -3.95 -7.11
N THR A 159 -18.43 -2.99 -7.78
CA THR A 159 -17.75 -1.93 -8.54
C THR A 159 -18.46 -0.62 -8.22
N VAL A 160 -17.69 0.38 -7.81
CA VAL A 160 -18.18 1.68 -7.37
C VAL A 160 -17.58 2.74 -8.27
N GLU A 161 -18.43 3.52 -8.92
CA GLU A 161 -17.99 4.72 -9.63
C GLU A 161 -17.49 5.75 -8.61
N LEU A 162 -16.28 6.22 -8.81
CA LEU A 162 -15.66 7.24 -7.98
C LEU A 162 -15.98 8.61 -8.56
N GLU A 163 -15.80 9.64 -7.73
CA GLU A 163 -16.02 11.00 -8.22
C GLU A 163 -14.92 11.46 -9.19
N ASP A 164 -13.76 10.80 -9.22
CA ASP A 164 -12.62 11.12 -10.07
C ASP A 164 -12.31 10.01 -11.09
N THR A 165 -11.49 10.36 -12.08
CA THR A 165 -10.95 9.46 -13.10
C THR A 165 -9.52 9.00 -12.81
N ALA A 166 -8.87 9.57 -11.79
CA ALA A 166 -7.48 9.31 -11.41
C ALA A 166 -7.31 8.84 -9.94
N PRO A 167 -8.00 7.77 -9.50
CA PRO A 167 -7.73 7.16 -8.20
C PRO A 167 -6.42 6.36 -8.21
N GLU A 168 -5.50 6.63 -7.27
CA GLU A 168 -4.21 5.94 -7.21
C GLU A 168 -4.19 4.84 -6.15
N GLY A 169 -4.76 5.09 -4.97
CA GLY A 169 -4.68 4.15 -3.86
C GLY A 169 -5.84 4.22 -2.89
N ALA A 170 -5.92 3.19 -2.04
CA ALA A 170 -6.95 3.08 -1.02
C ALA A 170 -6.38 2.60 0.32
N ALA A 171 -7.06 2.93 1.41
CA ALA A 171 -6.78 2.44 2.75
C ALA A 171 -8.09 2.12 3.49
N ALA A 172 -8.12 1.05 4.27
CA ALA A 172 -9.27 0.71 5.11
C ALA A 172 -9.07 1.18 6.55
N ASP A 173 -10.12 1.62 7.24
CA ASP A 173 -10.07 1.94 8.68
C ASP A 173 -10.33 0.73 9.60
N GLY A 174 -10.64 -0.43 9.01
CA GLY A 174 -11.04 -1.64 9.73
C GLY A 174 -12.38 -1.53 10.47
N LYS A 175 -13.21 -0.54 10.11
CA LYS A 175 -14.55 -0.31 10.66
C LYS A 175 -15.61 -0.27 9.57
N GLY A 176 -15.30 -0.77 8.38
CA GLY A 176 -16.20 -0.82 7.23
C GLY A 176 -16.11 0.37 6.28
N HIS A 177 -15.04 1.17 6.34
CA HIS A 177 -14.81 2.26 5.40
C HIS A 177 -13.50 2.10 4.64
N ILE A 178 -13.57 2.36 3.32
CA ILE A 178 -12.42 2.51 2.44
C ILE A 178 -12.24 3.98 2.08
N PHE A 179 -11.02 4.47 2.22
CA PHE A 179 -10.60 5.83 1.89
C PHE A 179 -9.82 5.76 0.60
N VAL A 180 -10.33 6.38 -0.46
CA VAL A 180 -9.72 6.40 -1.79
C VAL A 180 -9.10 7.77 -2.02
N ASN A 181 -7.81 7.79 -2.37
CA ASN A 181 -7.14 8.98 -2.87
C ASN A 181 -7.55 9.20 -4.33
N ASN A 182 -8.03 10.41 -4.63
CA ASN A 182 -8.37 10.87 -5.97
C ASN A 182 -7.40 11.98 -6.36
N GLU A 183 -6.40 11.65 -7.17
CA GLU A 183 -5.30 12.57 -7.52
C GLU A 183 -5.81 13.77 -8.34
N GLY A 184 -6.61 13.51 -9.37
CA GLY A 184 -7.10 14.52 -10.31
C GLY A 184 -8.03 15.55 -9.66
N LYS A 185 -8.83 15.12 -8.68
CA LYS A 185 -9.72 15.99 -7.90
C LYS A 185 -9.10 16.52 -6.61
N ASN A 186 -7.95 15.99 -6.20
CA ASN A 186 -7.29 16.33 -4.94
C ASN A 186 -8.23 16.12 -3.73
N THR A 187 -8.87 14.96 -3.67
CA THR A 187 -9.81 14.58 -2.60
C THR A 187 -9.49 13.21 -2.00
N ILE A 188 -9.98 12.98 -0.78
CA ILE A 188 -10.14 11.64 -0.21
C ILE A 188 -11.63 11.32 -0.19
N GLN A 189 -12.05 10.31 -0.94
CA GLN A 189 -13.43 9.83 -0.99
C GLN A 189 -13.61 8.61 -0.07
N VAL A 190 -14.71 8.55 0.67
CA VAL A 190 -15.03 7.43 1.56
C VAL A 190 -16.09 6.55 0.96
N ILE A 191 -15.81 5.26 0.88
CA ILE A 191 -16.75 4.21 0.46
C ILE A 191 -17.11 3.36 1.67
N ASP A 192 -18.41 3.19 1.94
CA ASP A 192 -18.91 2.24 2.94
C ASP A 192 -18.93 0.83 2.34
N VAL A 193 -18.25 -0.12 2.97
CA VAL A 193 -18.05 -1.50 2.47
C VAL A 193 -19.34 -2.32 2.47
N LYS A 194 -20.30 -2.00 3.36
CA LYS A 194 -21.57 -2.74 3.46
C LYS A 194 -22.54 -2.39 2.34
N THR A 195 -22.52 -1.13 1.92
CA THR A 195 -23.47 -0.58 0.95
C THR A 195 -22.83 -0.31 -0.41
N TRP A 196 -21.50 -0.27 -0.48
CA TRP A 196 -20.70 0.11 -1.65
C TRP A 196 -21.06 1.49 -2.19
N LYS A 197 -21.34 2.42 -1.28
CA LYS A 197 -21.70 3.81 -1.61
C LYS A 197 -20.65 4.76 -1.09
N ALA A 198 -20.40 5.81 -1.87
CA ALA A 198 -19.68 6.96 -1.37
C ALA A 198 -20.50 7.65 -0.26
N THR A 199 -19.89 7.86 0.91
CA THR A 199 -20.54 8.48 2.08
C THR A 199 -19.99 9.86 2.40
N ALA A 200 -18.76 10.14 1.99
CA ALA A 200 -18.11 11.44 2.14
C ALA A 200 -17.04 11.66 1.06
N SER A 201 -16.66 12.92 0.86
CA SER A 201 -15.46 13.32 0.13
C SER A 201 -14.89 14.58 0.79
N TRP A 202 -13.57 14.61 1.00
CA TRP A 202 -12.88 15.75 1.59
C TRP A 202 -11.80 16.28 0.65
N PRO A 203 -11.74 17.60 0.40
CA PRO A 203 -10.62 18.19 -0.31
C PRO A 203 -9.35 18.12 0.53
N LEU A 204 -8.23 17.80 -0.12
CA LEU A 204 -6.91 17.97 0.45
C LEU A 204 -6.50 19.43 0.23
N VAL A 205 -6.63 20.25 1.27
CA VAL A 205 -6.15 21.64 1.19
C VAL A 205 -4.62 21.64 1.18
N GLU A 206 -4.03 22.37 0.24
CA GLU A 206 -2.61 22.70 0.31
C GLU A 206 -2.44 23.65 1.50
N GLU A 207 -1.73 23.23 2.56
CA GLU A 207 -1.23 24.19 3.55
C GLU A 207 -0.14 25.04 2.90
N ALA A 208 -0.57 26.06 2.15
CA ALA A 208 0.32 27.10 1.67
C ALA A 208 0.87 27.88 2.87
N GLY A 209 2.07 27.53 3.37
CA GLY A 209 2.77 28.46 4.28
C GLY A 209 3.93 28.01 5.18
N LEU A 210 4.40 26.75 5.20
CA LEU A 210 5.47 26.36 6.15
C LEU A 210 6.83 25.99 5.55
N HIS A 211 7.07 26.23 4.26
CA HIS A 211 8.43 26.16 3.70
C HIS A 211 8.69 27.27 2.68
N PRO A 212 9.30 28.41 3.08
CA PRO A 212 9.95 29.26 2.10
C PRO A 212 11.21 28.53 1.59
N GLU A 213 11.42 28.55 0.27
CA GLU A 213 12.61 28.07 -0.44
C GLU A 213 12.78 26.55 -0.61
N ARG A 214 11.97 25.90 -1.46
CA ARG A 214 12.46 24.83 -2.35
C ARG A 214 11.83 24.98 -3.74
N GLY A 215 12.70 24.99 -4.76
CA GLY A 215 12.32 25.18 -6.15
C GLY A 215 11.33 24.13 -6.64
N ARG A 216 10.54 24.52 -7.64
CA ARG A 216 9.56 23.66 -8.33
C ARG A 216 10.25 22.37 -8.81
N GLY A 217 9.91 21.24 -8.21
CA GLY A 217 10.44 19.94 -8.64
C GLY A 217 10.62 18.92 -7.51
N GLN A 218 9.61 18.74 -6.65
CA GLN A 218 9.51 17.57 -5.78
C GLN A 218 8.06 17.45 -5.33
N ARG A 219 7.25 16.62 -6.00
CA ARG A 219 5.94 16.22 -5.48
C ARG A 219 6.19 15.06 -4.53
N ASP A 220 6.59 15.39 -3.31
CA ASP A 220 6.73 14.41 -2.24
C ASP A 220 5.33 13.90 -1.87
N GLY A 221 4.95 12.77 -2.46
CA GLY A 221 3.83 11.96 -2.01
C GLY A 221 4.13 11.43 -0.60
N CYS A 222 3.71 12.18 0.41
CA CYS A 222 3.82 11.74 1.79
C CYS A 222 2.55 12.09 2.56
N ALA A 223 1.58 11.20 2.49
CA ALA A 223 0.48 11.12 3.44
C ALA A 223 0.26 9.65 3.85
N SER A 224 1.26 9.04 4.49
CA SER A 224 1.15 7.73 5.14
C SER A 224 1.45 7.83 6.63
N GLY A 225 0.67 8.67 7.31
CA GLY A 225 0.63 8.72 8.76
C GLY A 225 -0.54 7.92 9.31
N LEU A 226 -0.66 6.63 8.98
CA LEU A 226 -1.40 5.57 9.70
C LEU A 226 -1.30 4.27 8.90
N GLY A 227 -0.16 3.59 9.00
CA GLY A 227 0.11 2.33 8.30
C GLY A 227 1.59 2.26 7.93
N ARG A 228 2.35 1.47 8.67
CA ARG A 228 3.79 1.34 8.54
C ARG A 228 4.14 0.70 7.19
N GLN A 229 4.37 1.52 6.15
CA GLN A 229 4.96 1.07 4.89
C GLN A 229 5.91 2.15 4.38
N VAL A 230 7.20 1.80 4.36
CA VAL A 230 8.30 2.65 3.89
C VAL A 230 8.27 2.62 2.37
N LEU A 231 7.98 3.76 1.74
CA LEU A 231 8.06 3.95 0.29
C LEU A 231 9.33 4.71 -0.05
N GLY A 232 10.01 4.26 -1.11
CA GLY A 232 11.18 4.91 -1.66
C GLY A 232 11.77 4.10 -2.81
N GLY A 233 11.23 4.28 -4.02
CA GLY A 233 11.86 3.91 -5.29
C GLY A 233 12.16 5.21 -6.02
N GLY A 234 13.44 5.48 -6.30
CA GLY A 234 13.88 6.66 -7.04
C GLY A 234 13.89 6.41 -8.53
N ASP A 235 13.52 7.44 -9.28
CA ASP A 235 13.51 7.50 -10.74
C ASP A 235 14.88 7.10 -11.32
N GLY A 236 14.86 6.11 -12.21
CA GLY A 236 16.00 5.69 -13.00
C GLY A 236 15.80 6.09 -14.46
N ASP A 237 16.23 7.29 -14.82
CA ASP A 237 16.42 7.70 -16.21
C ASP A 237 17.82 8.31 -16.32
N ASP A 238 18.73 7.61 -17.01
CA ASP A 238 19.82 8.26 -17.73
C ASP A 238 20.52 7.29 -18.70
N VAL A 239 20.89 7.85 -19.87
CA VAL A 239 21.82 7.42 -20.94
C VAL A 239 21.13 6.97 -22.25
N PRO A 240 21.58 7.40 -23.47
CA PRO A 240 22.85 8.07 -23.82
C PRO A 240 22.74 9.35 -24.68
N GLY A 241 23.76 10.21 -24.55
CA GLY A 241 24.18 11.14 -25.61
C GLY A 241 25.68 10.96 -25.84
N SER A 242 26.07 10.26 -26.90
CA SER A 242 27.45 10.25 -27.40
C SER A 242 27.61 11.37 -28.41
N GLU A 243 28.56 12.26 -28.13
CA GLU A 243 28.95 13.42 -28.90
C GLU A 243 29.45 13.04 -30.31
N ASP A 244 28.98 13.80 -31.31
CA ASP A 244 29.58 13.91 -32.63
C ASP A 244 30.86 14.76 -32.52
N ASP A 245 32.02 14.18 -32.86
CA ASP A 245 33.25 14.91 -33.10
C ASP A 245 33.38 15.24 -34.59
N HIS A 246 33.76 16.48 -34.85
CA HIS A 246 33.88 17.06 -36.18
C HIS A 246 35.14 16.56 -36.90
N GLY A 247 34.93 16.04 -38.11
CA GLY A 247 35.91 15.96 -39.21
C GLY A 247 35.24 16.38 -40.51
#